data_AF-A0A3E3I1Y5-F1
#
_entry.id   AF-A0A3E3I1Y5-F1
#
_cell.length_a   1.000
_cell.length_b   1.000
_cell.length_c   1.000
_cell.angle_alpha   90.00
_cell.angle_beta   90.00
_cell.angle_gamma   90.00
#
_symmetry.space_group_name_H-M   'P 1'
#
loop_
_entity.id
_entity.type
_entity.pdbx_description
1 polymer ?
#
loop_
_entity_poly.entity_id
_entity_poly.type
_entity_poly.pdbx_seq_one_letter_code
_entity_poly.pdbx_strand_id
1 'polypeptide(L)'
;MGSNFSSKFERKFGKYAIPNISLYLIICYAVGYLIARINPLFLNYLTLDPFEIFFHGQVWRLITWILIPPSLSNFFFTAIMLVFYYSIGTQLERTWGTYRYNLYLFLGMFFTIIGSFLLFIFCLIVGIRINFGAFSTYYINMSIFLAYAATFPDMQVLLMFIIPIKVKWLGIVYGAMLVFECLTGGLVTWVVIGSSLLNFVVFFLTSRNHIHMSPKQMKRRHEFKKQTQSAAGITKHKCAICGRTEKDDPTLEFRFCSKCFGNYEYCQYHLYTHEHVRPPHEAGK
;
A
#
# COMPACT_ATOMS: atom_id res chain seq x y z
N MET A 1 19.92 16.15 -7.57
CA MET A 1 20.19 15.67 -8.94
C MET A 1 20.58 14.18 -8.89
N GLY A 2 19.66 13.32 -8.43
CA GLY A 2 19.93 11.90 -8.17
C GLY A 2 18.66 11.08 -8.28
N SER A 3 18.11 10.94 -9.48
CA SER A 3 16.91 10.12 -9.75
C SER A 3 16.78 9.71 -11.22
N ASN A 4 17.90 9.48 -11.91
CA ASN A 4 17.88 9.04 -13.32
C ASN A 4 17.87 7.51 -13.47
N PHE A 5 18.35 6.75 -12.48
CA PHE A 5 18.42 5.29 -12.61
C PHE A 5 17.09 4.61 -12.29
N SER A 6 16.50 4.91 -11.12
CA SER A 6 15.21 4.32 -10.71
C SER A 6 14.09 4.69 -11.67
N SER A 7 14.04 5.92 -12.19
CA SER A 7 12.99 6.34 -13.13
C SER A 7 13.12 5.71 -14.52
N LYS A 8 14.36 5.51 -15.02
CA LYS A 8 14.60 4.81 -16.28
C LYS A 8 14.30 3.31 -16.17
N PHE A 9 14.69 2.67 -15.06
CA PHE A 9 14.38 1.27 -14.79
C PHE A 9 12.88 1.05 -14.55
N GLU A 10 12.23 1.91 -13.78
CA GLU A 10 10.78 1.89 -13.55
C GLU A 10 10.02 2.04 -14.89
N ARG A 11 10.46 2.91 -15.79
CA ARG A 11 9.84 3.05 -17.13
C ARG A 11 10.05 1.82 -18.03
N LYS A 12 11.19 1.12 -17.90
CA LYS A 12 11.53 -0.04 -18.75
C LYS A 12 10.92 -1.35 -18.22
N PHE A 13 10.94 -1.54 -16.91
CA PHE A 13 10.55 -2.79 -16.24
C PHE A 13 9.22 -2.70 -15.50
N GLY A 14 8.60 -1.51 -15.39
CA GLY A 14 7.30 -1.35 -14.75
C GLY A 14 6.19 -2.19 -15.38
N LYS A 15 6.30 -2.52 -16.67
CA LYS A 15 5.35 -3.43 -17.37
C LYS A 15 5.38 -4.88 -16.88
N TYR A 16 6.44 -5.31 -16.19
CA TYR A 16 6.56 -6.66 -15.63
C TYR A 16 6.18 -6.71 -14.14
N ALA A 17 5.81 -5.57 -13.54
CA ALA A 17 5.44 -5.53 -12.14
C ALA A 17 4.08 -6.22 -11.95
N ILE A 18 4.01 -7.15 -11.00
CA ILE A 18 2.81 -7.94 -10.74
C ILE A 18 1.89 -7.12 -9.84
N PRO A 19 0.68 -6.76 -10.30
CA PRO A 19 -0.28 -6.04 -9.48
C PRO A 19 -0.85 -6.96 -8.38
N ASN A 20 -1.10 -6.41 -7.20
CA ASN A 20 -1.62 -7.13 -6.04
C ASN A 20 -0.72 -8.29 -5.57
N ILE A 21 0.60 -8.10 -5.59
CA ILE A 21 1.58 -9.15 -5.22
C ILE A 21 1.35 -9.70 -3.80
N SER A 22 0.84 -8.89 -2.86
CA SER A 22 0.46 -9.35 -1.51
C SER A 22 -0.62 -10.43 -1.54
N LEU A 23 -1.54 -10.40 -2.50
CA LEU A 23 -2.58 -11.44 -2.65
C LEU A 23 -1.94 -12.79 -3.01
N TYR A 24 -1.01 -12.78 -3.95
CA TYR A 24 -0.30 -14.00 -4.35
C TYR A 24 0.50 -14.60 -3.20
N LEU A 25 1.16 -13.76 -2.39
CA LEU A 25 1.84 -14.22 -1.16
C LEU A 25 0.86 -14.91 -0.20
N ILE A 26 -0.33 -14.35 -0.01
CA ILE A 26 -1.35 -14.93 0.87
C ILE A 26 -1.89 -16.24 0.31
N ILE A 27 -2.10 -16.33 -1.00
CA ILE A 27 -2.47 -17.60 -1.65
C ILE A 27 -1.38 -18.64 -1.41
N CYS A 28 -0.10 -18.28 -1.56
CA CYS A 28 1.02 -19.18 -1.23
C CYS A 28 0.98 -19.64 0.24
N TYR A 29 0.71 -18.74 1.18
CA TYR A 29 0.57 -19.09 2.60
C TYR A 29 -0.63 -20.00 2.88
N ALA A 30 -1.75 -19.78 2.20
CA ALA A 30 -2.93 -20.64 2.29
C ALA A 30 -2.62 -22.05 1.78
N VAL A 31 -1.91 -22.17 0.65
CA VAL A 31 -1.44 -23.45 0.11
C VAL A 31 -0.47 -24.13 1.09
N GLY A 32 0.51 -23.41 1.62
CA GLY A 32 1.44 -23.97 2.62
C GLY A 32 0.74 -24.41 3.89
N TYR A 33 -0.29 -23.68 4.34
CA TYR A 33 -1.10 -24.09 5.48
C TYR A 33 -1.86 -25.39 5.20
N LEU A 34 -2.47 -25.53 4.01
CA LEU A 34 -3.13 -26.78 3.61
C LEU A 34 -2.16 -27.96 3.59
N ILE A 35 -0.96 -27.76 3.03
CA ILE A 35 0.12 -28.75 3.02
C ILE A 35 0.47 -29.14 4.47
N ALA A 36 0.64 -28.17 5.36
CA ALA A 36 0.95 -28.41 6.77
C ALA A 36 -0.09 -29.29 7.47
N ARG A 37 -1.37 -29.16 7.09
CA ARG A 37 -2.48 -29.94 7.66
C ARG A 37 -2.54 -31.36 7.13
N ILE A 38 -2.18 -31.58 5.86
CA ILE A 38 -2.20 -32.89 5.22
C ILE A 38 -0.93 -33.69 5.59
N ASN A 39 0.23 -33.05 5.45
CA ASN A 39 1.52 -33.67 5.74
C ASN A 39 2.51 -32.61 6.28
N PRO A 40 2.64 -32.47 7.62
CA PRO A 40 3.53 -31.49 8.20
C PRO A 40 5.01 -31.76 7.90
N LEU A 41 5.40 -33.02 7.71
CA LEU A 41 6.78 -33.39 7.36
C LEU A 41 7.16 -32.92 5.95
N PHE A 42 6.19 -32.82 5.05
CA PHE A 42 6.43 -32.33 3.69
C PHE A 42 6.91 -30.87 3.67
N LEU A 43 6.54 -30.05 4.67
CA LEU A 43 7.03 -28.67 4.76
C LEU A 43 8.56 -28.60 4.87
N ASN A 44 9.22 -29.60 5.46
CA ASN A 44 10.67 -29.66 5.56
C ASN A 44 11.35 -29.78 4.19
N TYR A 45 10.64 -30.21 3.14
CA TYR A 45 11.14 -30.22 1.76
C TYR A 45 10.98 -28.88 1.05
N LEU A 46 10.17 -27.98 1.63
CA LEU A 46 9.87 -26.66 1.08
C LEU A 46 10.70 -25.55 1.72
N THR A 47 11.28 -25.79 2.91
CA THR A 47 12.12 -24.82 3.63
C THR A 47 13.36 -24.44 2.84
N LEU A 48 13.81 -23.20 3.03
CA LEU A 48 15.07 -22.76 2.47
C LEU A 48 16.20 -23.45 3.25
N ASP A 49 16.91 -24.37 2.59
CA ASP A 49 18.04 -25.09 3.17
C ASP A 49 19.17 -25.19 2.13
N PRO A 50 20.22 -24.35 2.25
CA PRO A 50 21.36 -24.40 1.35
C PRO A 50 22.09 -25.75 1.34
N PHE A 51 22.13 -26.48 2.45
CA PHE A 51 22.79 -27.79 2.51
C PHE A 51 22.12 -28.78 1.56
N GLU A 52 20.79 -28.87 1.62
CA GLU A 52 19.99 -29.74 0.73
C GLU A 52 20.06 -29.29 -0.73
N ILE A 53 20.17 -27.98 -0.98
CA ILE A 53 20.35 -27.44 -2.33
C ILE A 53 21.68 -27.90 -2.93
N PHE A 54 22.78 -27.77 -2.19
CA PHE A 54 24.12 -28.09 -2.72
C PHE A 54 24.40 -29.58 -2.81
N PHE A 55 24.07 -30.35 -1.78
CA PHE A 55 24.46 -31.77 -1.69
C PHE A 55 23.43 -32.72 -2.31
N HIS A 56 22.15 -32.33 -2.36
CA HIS A 56 21.07 -33.18 -2.84
C HIS A 56 20.35 -32.61 -4.07
N GLY A 57 20.80 -31.44 -4.58
CA GLY A 57 20.27 -30.84 -5.81
C GLY A 57 18.84 -30.28 -5.68
N GLN A 58 18.38 -29.99 -4.46
CA GLN A 58 17.00 -29.58 -4.18
C GLN A 58 16.71 -28.10 -4.52
N VAL A 59 16.93 -27.70 -5.78
CA VAL A 59 16.89 -26.30 -6.24
C VAL A 59 15.53 -25.59 -6.07
N TRP A 60 14.44 -26.35 -5.98
CA TRP A 60 13.10 -25.79 -5.74
C TRP A 60 13.00 -25.01 -4.42
N ARG A 61 13.85 -25.35 -3.43
CA ARG A 61 13.94 -24.68 -2.12
C ARG A 61 14.27 -23.19 -2.21
N LEU A 62 14.79 -22.71 -3.34
CA LEU A 62 15.00 -21.27 -3.59
C LEU A 62 13.70 -20.48 -3.73
N ILE A 63 12.58 -21.16 -4.03
CA ILE A 63 11.28 -20.54 -4.28
C ILE A 63 10.22 -21.08 -3.30
N THR A 64 10.22 -22.38 -3.01
CA THR A 64 9.15 -23.04 -2.25
C THR A 64 9.01 -22.55 -0.81
N TRP A 65 10.07 -21.99 -0.24
CA TRP A 65 10.06 -21.45 1.13
C TRP A 65 9.08 -20.28 1.29
N ILE A 66 8.71 -19.61 0.19
CA ILE A 66 7.68 -18.56 0.17
C ILE A 66 6.31 -19.12 0.55
N LEU A 67 6.04 -20.41 0.32
CA LEU A 67 4.77 -21.04 0.68
C LEU A 67 4.66 -21.26 2.19
N ILE A 68 5.78 -21.25 2.93
CA ILE A 68 5.75 -21.54 4.36
C ILE A 68 5.06 -20.38 5.09
N PRO A 69 3.95 -20.66 5.79
CA PRO A 69 3.23 -19.63 6.52
C PRO A 69 4.06 -19.17 7.74
N PRO A 70 4.00 -17.87 8.10
CA PRO A 70 4.78 -17.32 9.21
C PRO A 70 4.33 -17.84 10.59
N SER A 71 3.13 -18.43 10.70
CA SER A 71 2.68 -19.12 11.91
C SER A 71 1.72 -20.26 11.59
N LEU A 72 1.92 -21.38 12.29
CA LEU A 72 1.11 -22.61 12.19
C LEU A 72 0.23 -22.83 13.43
N SER A 73 0.28 -21.96 14.44
CA SER A 73 -0.30 -22.23 15.76
C SER A 73 -1.83 -22.24 15.76
N ASN A 74 -2.47 -21.15 15.31
CA ASN A 74 -3.91 -20.98 15.37
C ASN A 74 -4.47 -20.51 14.04
N PHE A 75 -5.29 -21.34 13.38
CA PHE A 75 -5.91 -21.04 12.08
C PHE A 75 -6.62 -19.68 12.08
N PHE A 76 -7.42 -19.41 13.11
CA PHE A 76 -8.19 -18.18 13.23
C PHE A 76 -7.29 -16.93 13.28
N PHE A 77 -6.27 -16.93 14.14
CA PHE A 77 -5.32 -15.82 14.25
C PHE A 77 -4.45 -15.69 13.00
N THR A 78 -4.03 -16.82 12.40
CA THR A 78 -3.31 -16.81 11.12
C THR A 78 -4.16 -16.19 10.02
N ALA A 79 -5.46 -16.50 9.93
CA ALA A 79 -6.36 -15.90 8.94
C ALA A 79 -6.50 -14.38 9.14
N ILE A 80 -6.71 -13.92 10.39
CA ILE A 80 -6.76 -12.49 10.71
C ILE A 80 -5.44 -11.80 10.33
N MET A 81 -4.31 -12.41 10.68
CA MET A 81 -2.99 -11.91 10.36
C MET A 81 -2.82 -11.80 8.83
N LEU A 82 -3.14 -12.84 8.06
CA LEU A 82 -3.06 -12.82 6.60
C LEU A 82 -3.90 -11.70 5.97
N VAL A 83 -5.13 -11.50 6.44
CA VAL A 83 -5.99 -10.39 5.99
C VAL A 83 -5.39 -9.03 6.36
N PHE A 84 -4.83 -8.90 7.55
CA PHE A 84 -4.13 -7.69 7.96
C PHE A 84 -2.93 -7.39 7.06
N TYR A 85 -2.10 -8.39 6.76
CA TYR A 85 -0.96 -8.26 5.86
C TYR A 85 -1.38 -7.94 4.42
N TYR A 86 -2.50 -8.49 3.95
CA TYR A 86 -3.10 -8.11 2.67
C TYR A 86 -3.43 -6.62 2.63
N SER A 87 -4.08 -6.14 3.69
CA SER A 87 -4.57 -4.77 3.79
C SER A 87 -3.41 -3.77 3.77
N ILE A 88 -2.42 -3.97 4.64
CA ILE A 88 -1.25 -3.08 4.69
C ILE A 88 -0.41 -3.18 3.40
N GLY A 89 -0.27 -4.38 2.83
CA GLY A 89 0.46 -4.60 1.58
C GLY A 89 -0.18 -3.90 0.39
N THR A 90 -1.51 -4.00 0.26
CA THR A 90 -2.27 -3.29 -0.77
C THR A 90 -2.16 -1.78 -0.63
N GLN A 91 -2.20 -1.25 0.60
CA GLN A 91 -2.06 0.18 0.86
C GLN A 91 -0.64 0.69 0.55
N LEU A 92 0.38 -0.10 0.85
CA LEU A 92 1.76 0.17 0.44
C LEU A 92 1.90 0.16 -1.09
N GLU A 93 1.38 -0.86 -1.78
CA GLU A 93 1.45 -0.98 -3.23
C GLU A 93 0.81 0.23 -3.93
N ARG A 94 -0.37 0.66 -3.47
CA ARG A 94 -1.08 1.84 -4.01
C ARG A 94 -0.31 3.15 -3.80
N THR A 95 0.45 3.25 -2.72
CA THR A 95 1.14 4.49 -2.34
C THR A 95 2.53 4.58 -2.95
N TRP A 96 3.24 3.46 -3.01
CA TRP A 96 4.59 3.39 -3.56
C TRP A 96 4.61 3.14 -5.07
N GLY A 97 3.53 2.57 -5.61
CA GLY A 97 3.45 2.07 -6.98
C GLY A 97 3.85 0.59 -7.07
N THR A 98 3.18 -0.14 -7.96
CA THR A 98 3.32 -1.60 -8.13
C THR A 98 4.77 -2.02 -8.36
N TYR A 99 5.53 -1.31 -9.21
CA TYR A 99 6.94 -1.64 -9.48
C TYR A 99 7.82 -1.55 -8.22
N ARG A 100 7.70 -0.48 -7.44
CA ARG A 100 8.56 -0.27 -6.25
C ARG A 100 8.26 -1.27 -5.15
N TYR A 101 6.97 -1.60 -4.97
CA TYR A 101 6.55 -2.60 -4.01
C TYR A 101 6.99 -4.02 -4.42
N ASN A 102 6.92 -4.36 -5.71
CA ASN A 102 7.49 -5.60 -6.25
C ASN A 102 9.00 -5.68 -5.99
N LEU A 103 9.74 -4.63 -6.37
CA LEU A 103 11.19 -4.55 -6.18
C LEU A 103 11.56 -4.70 -4.70
N TYR A 104 10.81 -4.06 -3.80
CA TYR A 104 10.97 -4.21 -2.36
C TYR A 104 10.84 -5.67 -1.93
N LEU A 105 9.76 -6.36 -2.27
CA LEU A 105 9.56 -7.75 -1.87
C LEU A 105 10.62 -8.69 -2.46
N PHE A 106 10.94 -8.54 -3.74
CA PHE A 106 11.94 -9.38 -4.40
C PHE A 106 13.35 -9.15 -3.88
N LEU A 107 13.73 -7.91 -3.55
CA LEU A 107 15.00 -7.63 -2.89
C LEU A 107 15.06 -8.27 -1.50
N GLY A 108 13.96 -8.22 -0.73
CA GLY A 108 13.88 -8.89 0.57
C GLY A 108 14.09 -10.41 0.45
N MET A 109 13.44 -11.05 -0.52
CA MET A 109 13.63 -12.48 -0.80
C MET A 109 15.06 -12.79 -1.25
N PHE A 110 15.60 -11.97 -2.15
CA PHE A 110 16.96 -12.13 -2.67
C PHE A 110 18.03 -12.01 -1.58
N PHE A 111 17.93 -11.00 -0.71
CA PHE A 111 18.86 -10.86 0.42
C PHE A 111 18.72 -11.98 1.43
N THR A 112 17.50 -12.47 1.68
CA THR A 112 17.27 -13.63 2.56
C THR A 112 17.94 -14.89 2.00
N ILE A 113 17.83 -15.13 0.68
CA ILE A 113 18.52 -16.23 0.00
C ILE A 113 20.03 -16.06 0.16
N ILE A 114 20.60 -14.91 -0.22
CA ILE A 114 22.04 -14.66 -0.08
C ILE A 114 22.50 -14.85 1.38
N GLY A 115 21.75 -14.33 2.35
CA GLY A 115 22.04 -14.48 3.77
C GLY A 115 22.12 -15.94 4.20
N SER A 116 21.20 -16.78 3.72
CA SER A 116 21.23 -18.22 4.00
C SER A 116 22.47 -18.90 3.42
N PHE A 117 22.86 -18.57 2.19
CA PHE A 117 24.04 -19.14 1.54
C PHE A 117 25.34 -18.67 2.21
N LEU A 118 25.44 -17.40 2.59
CA LEU A 118 26.59 -16.88 3.33
C LEU A 118 26.73 -17.54 4.69
N LEU A 119 25.61 -17.70 5.41
CA LEU A 119 25.62 -18.39 6.70
C LEU A 119 25.99 -19.87 6.53
N PHE A 120 25.53 -20.52 5.46
CA PHE A 120 25.90 -21.88 5.13
C PHE A 120 27.39 -22.05 4.88
N ILE A 121 28.00 -21.17 4.08
CA ILE A 121 29.46 -21.19 3.85
C ILE A 121 30.21 -21.01 5.16
N PHE A 122 29.78 -20.07 6.01
CA PHE A 122 30.38 -19.88 7.33
C PHE A 122 30.27 -21.15 8.21
N CYS A 123 29.11 -21.80 8.21
CA CYS A 123 28.88 -23.04 8.96
C CYS A 123 29.77 -24.19 8.47
N LEU A 124 30.01 -24.29 7.15
CA LEU A 124 30.95 -25.27 6.59
C LEU A 124 32.39 -25.03 7.04
N ILE A 125 32.82 -23.76 7.12
CA ILE A 125 34.19 -23.40 7.54
C ILE A 125 34.41 -23.69 9.03
N VAL A 126 33.42 -23.39 9.88
CA VAL A 126 33.54 -23.56 11.34
C VAL A 126 33.18 -24.98 11.78
N GLY A 127 32.54 -25.79 10.91
CA GLY A 127 32.14 -27.16 11.23
C GLY A 127 30.90 -27.24 12.12
N ILE A 128 30.02 -26.24 12.09
CA ILE A 128 28.80 -26.18 12.89
C ILE A 128 27.60 -26.52 12.01
N ARG A 129 26.64 -27.29 12.53
CA ARG A 129 25.36 -27.53 11.86
C ARG A 129 24.26 -26.71 12.53
N ILE A 130 23.54 -25.93 11.74
CA ILE A 130 22.41 -25.12 12.18
C ILE A 130 21.14 -25.50 11.41
N ASN A 131 19.99 -25.13 11.97
CA ASN A 131 18.71 -25.25 11.29
C ASN A 131 18.44 -23.99 10.44
N PHE A 132 18.34 -24.15 9.12
CA PHE A 132 18.07 -23.05 8.19
C PHE A 132 16.58 -22.65 8.12
N GLY A 133 15.68 -23.35 8.81
CA GLY A 133 14.27 -23.01 8.92
C GLY A 133 14.00 -21.64 9.57
N ALA A 134 15.01 -21.02 10.18
CA ALA A 134 14.94 -19.62 10.63
C ALA A 134 14.80 -18.63 9.46
N PHE A 135 15.31 -18.96 8.26
CA PHE A 135 15.10 -18.19 7.05
C PHE A 135 13.69 -18.46 6.51
N SER A 136 12.76 -17.62 6.94
CA SER A 136 11.34 -17.76 6.60
C SER A 136 10.74 -16.44 6.16
N THR A 137 9.51 -16.51 5.66
CA THR A 137 8.74 -15.33 5.28
C THR A 137 8.33 -14.47 6.47
N TYR A 138 8.57 -14.91 7.72
CA TYR A 138 8.30 -14.15 8.94
C TYR A 138 9.00 -12.78 8.92
N TYR A 139 10.31 -12.74 8.68
CA TYR A 139 11.06 -11.49 8.69
C TYR A 139 10.75 -10.60 7.47
N ILE A 140 10.33 -11.20 6.35
CA ILE A 140 9.78 -10.45 5.22
C ILE A 140 8.48 -9.75 5.63
N ASN A 141 7.56 -10.46 6.28
CA ASN A 141 6.34 -9.87 6.80
C ASN A 141 6.65 -8.76 7.83
N MET A 142 7.61 -8.97 8.72
CA MET A 142 8.08 -7.90 9.62
C MET A 142 8.60 -6.67 8.86
N SER A 143 9.36 -6.89 7.78
CA SER A 143 9.82 -5.79 6.93
C SER A 143 8.65 -4.99 6.32
N ILE A 144 7.61 -5.68 5.82
CA ILE A 144 6.40 -5.04 5.29
C ILE A 144 5.70 -4.22 6.37
N PHE A 145 5.61 -4.76 7.59
CA PHE A 145 5.01 -4.05 8.71
C PHE A 145 5.79 -2.79 9.10
N LEU A 146 7.12 -2.88 9.19
CA LEU A 146 7.99 -1.74 9.46
C LEU A 146 7.90 -0.69 8.34
N ALA A 147 7.85 -1.12 7.07
CA ALA A 147 7.61 -0.27 5.91
C ALA A 147 6.27 0.48 6.02
N TYR A 148 5.21 -0.22 6.42
CA TYR A 148 3.90 0.39 6.66
C TYR A 148 3.96 1.40 7.81
N ALA A 149 4.60 1.06 8.93
CA ALA A 149 4.76 1.95 10.08
C ALA A 149 5.57 3.22 9.76
N ALA A 150 6.61 3.10 8.95
CA ALA A 150 7.41 4.24 8.50
C ALA A 150 6.66 5.13 7.50
N THR A 151 5.80 4.55 6.65
CA THR A 151 5.02 5.30 5.64
C THR A 151 3.78 5.96 6.24
N PHE A 152 3.13 5.29 7.18
CA PHE A 152 1.83 5.69 7.75
C PHE A 152 1.85 5.72 9.29
N PRO A 153 2.70 6.55 9.91
CA PRO A 153 2.89 6.54 11.36
C PRO A 153 1.63 6.90 12.16
N ASP A 154 0.77 7.76 11.60
CA ASP A 154 -0.45 8.25 12.26
C ASP A 154 -1.70 7.43 11.97
N MET A 155 -1.62 6.42 11.09
CA MET A 155 -2.73 5.49 10.88
C MET A 155 -3.00 4.70 12.15
N GLN A 156 -4.26 4.35 12.40
CA GLN A 156 -4.69 3.58 13.56
C GLN A 156 -5.05 2.16 13.14
N VAL A 157 -4.60 1.19 13.93
CA VAL A 157 -5.02 -0.21 13.83
C VAL A 157 -5.76 -0.55 15.12
N LEU A 158 -6.90 -1.23 14.99
CA LEU A 158 -7.67 -1.68 16.14
C LEU A 158 -7.08 -2.99 16.68
N LEU A 159 -6.43 -2.92 17.84
CA LEU A 159 -5.96 -4.10 18.54
C LEU A 159 -7.17 -4.90 19.02
N MET A 160 -7.27 -6.16 18.56
CA MET A 160 -8.41 -7.06 18.84
C MET A 160 -9.78 -6.41 18.60
N PHE A 161 -9.89 -5.49 17.64
CA PHE A 161 -11.12 -4.72 17.35
C PHE A 161 -11.62 -3.81 18.49
N ILE A 162 -10.82 -3.59 19.55
CA ILE A 162 -11.22 -2.79 20.73
C ILE A 162 -10.40 -1.49 20.82
N ILE A 163 -9.07 -1.59 20.83
CA ILE A 163 -8.20 -0.46 21.20
C ILE A 163 -7.54 0.13 19.93
N PRO A 164 -7.86 1.37 19.52
CA PRO A 164 -7.17 2.01 18.40
C PRO A 164 -5.76 2.43 18.82
N ILE A 165 -4.74 1.82 18.20
CA ILE A 165 -3.34 2.14 18.46
C ILE A 165 -2.72 2.71 17.17
N LYS A 166 -1.97 3.81 17.30
CA LYS A 166 -1.22 4.37 16.17
C LYS A 166 -0.10 3.42 15.77
N VAL A 167 0.02 3.16 14.46
CA VAL A 167 0.97 2.21 13.89
C VAL A 167 2.41 2.54 14.26
N LYS A 168 2.78 3.83 14.43
CA LYS A 168 4.13 4.21 14.87
C LYS A 168 4.56 3.56 16.18
N TRP A 169 3.65 3.40 17.15
CA TRP A 169 3.97 2.78 18.43
C TRP A 169 4.23 1.30 18.27
N LEU A 170 3.39 0.62 17.46
CA LEU A 170 3.61 -0.77 17.12
C LEU A 170 4.94 -0.95 16.37
N GLY A 171 5.24 -0.10 15.39
CA GLY A 171 6.51 -0.13 14.68
C GLY A 171 7.73 0.01 15.59
N ILE A 172 7.67 0.90 16.59
CA ILE A 172 8.74 1.06 17.60
C ILE A 172 8.87 -0.21 18.45
N VAL A 173 7.76 -0.75 18.96
CA VAL A 173 7.78 -1.99 19.77
C VAL A 173 8.36 -3.15 18.96
N TYR A 174 7.90 -3.34 17.72
CA TYR A 174 8.41 -4.37 16.82
C TYR A 174 9.90 -4.18 16.51
N GLY A 175 10.33 -2.95 16.23
CA GLY A 175 11.74 -2.64 16.01
C GLY A 175 12.60 -2.93 17.24
N ALA A 176 12.12 -2.59 18.44
CA ALA A 176 12.81 -2.89 19.70
C ALA A 176 12.91 -4.40 19.96
N MET A 177 11.84 -5.16 19.68
CA MET A 177 11.85 -6.63 19.80
C MET A 177 12.88 -7.26 18.87
N LEU A 178 12.99 -6.79 17.61
CA LEU A 178 13.98 -7.27 16.66
C LEU A 178 15.42 -6.98 17.11
N VAL A 179 15.67 -5.78 17.66
CA VAL A 179 16.98 -5.43 18.21
C VAL A 179 17.32 -6.32 19.40
N PHE A 180 16.36 -6.52 20.32
CA PHE A 180 16.55 -7.42 21.45
C PHE A 180 16.87 -8.85 21.00
N GLU A 181 16.12 -9.36 20.01
CA GLU A 181 16.34 -10.70 19.44
C GLU A 181 17.74 -10.84 18.81
N CYS A 182 18.22 -9.82 18.09
CA CYS A 182 19.60 -9.78 17.62
C CYS A 182 20.60 -9.86 18.79
N LEU A 183 20.42 -9.03 19.83
CA LEU A 183 21.36 -8.97 20.96
C LEU A 183 21.45 -10.30 21.72
N THR A 184 20.34 -11.03 21.86
CA THR A 184 20.29 -12.31 22.58
C THR A 184 20.55 -13.54 21.70
N GLY A 185 20.30 -13.44 20.39
CA GLY A 185 20.24 -14.59 19.48
C GLY A 185 21.57 -15.00 18.82
N GLY A 186 22.66 -14.26 19.04
CA GLY A 186 23.98 -14.58 18.49
C GLY A 186 24.10 -14.45 16.96
N LEU A 187 25.25 -14.84 16.40
CA LEU A 187 25.64 -14.55 15.00
C LEU A 187 24.61 -15.05 13.97
N VAL A 188 24.04 -16.24 14.17
CA VAL A 188 23.01 -16.81 13.28
C VAL A 188 21.81 -15.88 13.18
N THR A 189 21.29 -15.44 14.32
CA THR A 189 20.12 -14.55 14.39
C THR A 189 20.42 -13.19 13.76
N TRP A 190 21.61 -12.64 13.98
CA TRP A 190 22.07 -11.42 13.31
C TRP A 190 22.07 -11.55 11.79
N VAL A 191 22.55 -12.67 11.24
CA VAL A 191 22.57 -12.89 9.79
C VAL A 191 21.15 -13.05 9.25
N VAL A 192 20.29 -13.81 9.93
CA VAL A 192 18.89 -14.02 9.52
C VAL A 192 18.13 -12.70 9.52
N ILE A 193 18.08 -12.00 10.66
CA ILE A 193 17.37 -10.72 10.80
C ILE A 193 17.98 -9.66 9.89
N GLY A 194 19.30 -9.55 9.89
CA GLY A 194 20.05 -8.57 9.10
C GLY A 194 19.80 -8.74 7.61
N SER A 195 19.87 -9.97 7.07
CA SER A 195 19.64 -10.24 5.65
C SER A 195 18.19 -9.98 5.23
N SER A 196 17.21 -10.39 6.03
CA SER A 196 15.79 -10.17 5.72
C SER A 196 15.34 -8.72 5.88
N LEU A 197 15.91 -7.96 6.81
CA LEU A 197 15.59 -6.54 7.02
C LEU A 197 16.47 -5.58 6.21
N LEU A 198 17.53 -6.07 5.56
CA LEU A 198 18.42 -5.24 4.73
C LEU A 198 17.63 -4.48 3.67
N ASN A 199 16.61 -5.11 3.09
CA ASN A 199 15.70 -4.46 2.15
C ASN A 199 14.92 -3.28 2.79
N PHE A 200 14.45 -3.41 4.03
CA PHE A 200 13.82 -2.28 4.74
C PHE A 200 14.81 -1.14 4.95
N VAL A 201 16.05 -1.43 5.33
CA VAL A 201 17.10 -0.41 5.53
C VAL A 201 17.45 0.29 4.21
N VAL A 202 17.72 -0.47 3.15
CA VAL A 202 18.03 0.07 1.81
C VAL A 202 16.88 0.92 1.30
N PHE A 203 15.64 0.45 1.45
CA PHE A 203 14.46 1.20 1.05
C PHE A 203 14.28 2.46 1.88
N PHE A 204 14.40 2.39 3.21
CA PHE A 204 14.26 3.56 4.09
C PHE A 204 15.28 4.65 3.74
N LEU A 205 16.55 4.28 3.54
CA LEU A 205 17.61 5.21 3.17
C LEU A 205 17.38 5.81 1.78
N THR A 206 16.93 5.02 0.80
CA THR A 206 16.69 5.48 -0.58
C THR A 206 15.40 6.30 -0.71
N SER A 207 14.38 5.98 0.10
CA SER A 207 13.03 6.54 0.00
C SER A 207 12.80 7.72 0.96
N ARG A 208 13.68 7.97 1.94
CA ARG A 208 13.61 9.13 2.86
C ARG A 208 13.41 10.47 2.14
N ASN A 209 13.94 10.62 0.92
CA ASN A 209 13.80 11.83 0.12
C ASN A 209 12.47 11.95 -0.65
N HIS A 210 11.64 10.89 -0.70
CA HIS A 210 10.40 10.84 -1.48
C HIS A 210 9.13 10.60 -0.63
N ILE A 211 9.25 10.15 0.62
CA ILE A 211 8.10 9.86 1.50
C ILE A 211 7.46 11.13 2.08
N HIS A 212 8.19 12.24 2.14
CA HIS A 212 7.56 13.53 2.43
C HIS A 212 6.80 14.01 1.20
N MET A 213 5.47 13.81 1.19
CA MET A 213 4.57 14.58 0.33
C MET A 213 5.02 16.04 0.45
N SER A 214 5.53 16.60 -0.65
CA SER A 214 6.04 17.95 -0.64
C SER A 214 4.94 18.87 -0.11
N PRO A 215 5.22 19.80 0.81
CA PRO A 215 4.23 20.77 1.28
C PRO A 215 3.51 21.47 0.12
N LYS A 216 4.20 21.61 -1.03
CA LYS A 216 3.64 22.12 -2.29
C LYS A 216 2.56 21.22 -2.90
N GLN A 217 2.74 19.89 -2.88
CA GLN A 217 1.75 18.94 -3.40
C GLN A 217 0.51 18.87 -2.49
N MET A 218 0.72 18.97 -1.17
CA MET A 218 -0.38 19.01 -0.20
C MET A 218 -1.18 20.31 -0.31
N LYS A 219 -0.50 21.46 -0.45
CA LYS A 219 -1.12 22.75 -0.73
C LYS A 219 -1.90 22.73 -2.04
N ARG A 220 -1.33 22.18 -3.13
CA ARG A 220 -2.03 22.04 -4.42
C ARG A 220 -3.29 21.18 -4.32
N ARG A 221 -3.24 20.08 -3.57
CA ARG A 221 -4.42 19.20 -3.36
C ARG A 221 -5.49 19.88 -2.51
N HIS A 222 -5.08 20.65 -1.50
CA HIS A 222 -5.98 21.42 -0.65
C HIS A 222 -6.61 22.59 -1.42
N GLU A 223 -5.83 23.30 -2.24
CA GLU A 223 -6.31 24.34 -3.15
C GLU A 223 -7.29 23.77 -4.18
N PHE A 224 -6.98 22.62 -4.78
CA PHE A 224 -7.90 21.95 -5.71
C PHE A 224 -9.21 21.53 -5.03
N LYS A 225 -9.14 20.98 -3.81
CA LYS A 225 -10.33 20.62 -3.02
C LYS A 225 -11.14 21.87 -2.62
N LYS A 226 -10.46 22.97 -2.28
CA LYS A 226 -11.09 24.26 -1.97
C LYS A 226 -11.76 24.86 -3.21
N GLN A 227 -11.11 24.81 -4.38
CA GLN A 227 -11.65 25.31 -5.65
C GLN A 227 -12.87 24.51 -6.11
N THR A 228 -12.85 23.18 -5.96
CA THR A 228 -13.99 22.31 -6.28
C THR A 228 -15.15 22.47 -5.29
N GLN A 229 -14.88 22.74 -4.01
CA GLN A 229 -15.93 23.06 -3.03
C GLN A 229 -16.47 24.49 -3.17
N SER A 230 -15.64 25.48 -3.52
CA SER A 230 -16.11 26.86 -3.75
C SER A 230 -16.96 26.98 -5.01
N ALA A 231 -16.73 26.13 -6.02
CA ALA A 231 -17.57 26.06 -7.22
C ALA A 231 -18.98 25.51 -6.94
N ALA A 232 -19.20 24.80 -5.83
CA ALA A 232 -20.54 24.38 -5.39
C ALA A 232 -21.38 25.54 -4.81
N GLY A 233 -20.76 26.70 -4.57
CA GLY A 233 -21.42 27.87 -3.99
C GLY A 233 -22.14 28.78 -4.98
N ILE A 234 -21.83 28.68 -6.28
CA ILE A 234 -22.46 29.50 -7.32
C ILE A 234 -23.81 28.86 -7.68
N THR A 235 -24.92 29.49 -7.30
CA THR A 235 -26.26 29.11 -7.78
C THR A 235 -26.24 29.20 -9.30
N LYS A 236 -26.48 28.09 -10.00
CA LYS A 236 -26.45 28.07 -11.47
C LYS A 236 -27.67 28.80 -12.04
N HIS A 237 -28.78 28.78 -11.31
CA HIS A 237 -30.05 29.32 -11.74
C HIS A 237 -30.58 30.40 -10.82
N LYS A 238 -31.03 31.51 -11.44
CA LYS A 238 -31.60 32.68 -10.77
C LYS A 238 -32.71 33.28 -11.63
N CYS A 239 -33.90 33.46 -11.04
CA CYS A 239 -35.00 34.08 -11.76
C CYS A 239 -34.76 35.58 -11.98
N ALA A 240 -34.90 36.04 -13.22
CA ALA A 240 -34.71 37.45 -13.60
C ALA A 240 -35.76 38.41 -12.99
N ILE A 241 -36.94 37.93 -12.60
CA ILE A 241 -38.02 38.76 -12.03
C ILE A 241 -37.97 38.80 -10.51
N CYS A 242 -38.07 37.64 -9.84
CA CYS A 242 -38.16 37.60 -8.37
C CYS A 242 -36.83 37.36 -7.67
N GLY A 243 -35.74 37.13 -8.41
CA GLY A 243 -34.41 36.93 -7.85
C GLY A 243 -34.18 35.62 -7.09
N ARG A 244 -35.22 34.77 -6.92
CA ARG A 244 -35.11 33.45 -6.27
C ARG A 244 -34.13 32.56 -7.03
N THR A 245 -33.40 31.74 -6.28
CA THR A 245 -32.39 30.78 -6.74
C THR A 245 -32.74 29.37 -6.33
N GLU A 246 -32.05 28.37 -6.87
CA GLU A 246 -32.20 26.94 -6.51
C GLU A 246 -31.98 26.65 -5.02
N LYS A 247 -31.32 27.56 -4.29
CA LYS A 247 -31.07 27.41 -2.86
C LYS A 247 -32.26 27.84 -2.00
N ASP A 248 -33.13 28.69 -2.53
CA ASP A 248 -34.26 29.24 -1.76
C ASP A 248 -35.41 28.22 -1.67
N ASP A 249 -35.59 27.39 -2.70
CA ASP A 249 -36.56 26.30 -2.72
C ASP A 249 -36.13 25.21 -3.72
N PRO A 250 -35.83 23.97 -3.27
CA PRO A 250 -35.40 22.86 -4.14
C PRO A 250 -36.46 22.39 -5.15
N THR A 251 -37.72 22.80 -5.00
CA THR A 251 -38.82 22.39 -5.88
C THR A 251 -39.03 23.34 -7.07
N LEU A 252 -38.31 24.47 -7.10
CA LEU A 252 -38.42 25.44 -8.19
C LEU A 252 -37.69 24.97 -9.44
N GLU A 253 -38.42 24.84 -10.54
CA GLU A 253 -37.83 24.68 -11.87
C GLU A 253 -37.51 26.04 -12.50
N PHE A 254 -36.30 26.16 -13.05
CA PHE A 254 -35.86 27.33 -13.83
C PHE A 254 -35.78 26.96 -15.30
N ARG A 255 -36.37 27.78 -16.17
CA ARG A 255 -36.39 27.58 -17.61
C ARG A 255 -36.09 28.88 -18.35
N PHE A 256 -35.50 28.76 -19.53
CA PHE A 256 -35.28 29.89 -20.43
C PHE A 256 -36.55 30.19 -21.23
N CYS A 257 -36.79 31.47 -21.49
CA CYS A 257 -37.79 31.87 -22.46
C CYS A 257 -37.16 31.96 -23.85
N SER A 258 -37.69 31.19 -24.81
CA SER A 258 -37.20 31.19 -26.19
C SER A 258 -37.48 32.49 -26.97
N LYS A 259 -38.40 33.33 -26.48
CA LYS A 259 -38.80 34.60 -27.12
C LYS A 259 -38.06 35.82 -26.58
N CYS A 260 -37.38 35.69 -25.45
CA CYS A 260 -36.63 36.79 -24.85
C CYS A 260 -35.27 36.96 -25.54
N PHE A 261 -34.87 38.21 -25.73
CA PHE A 261 -33.53 38.55 -26.21
C PHE A 261 -32.53 38.46 -25.05
N GLY A 262 -31.72 37.40 -25.05
CA GLY A 262 -30.68 37.13 -24.04
C GLY A 262 -30.95 35.88 -23.21
N ASN A 263 -29.96 35.48 -22.40
CA ASN A 263 -30.04 34.26 -21.59
C ASN A 263 -30.62 34.55 -20.20
N TYR A 264 -31.91 34.91 -20.15
CA TYR A 264 -32.63 35.11 -18.90
C TYR A 264 -33.39 33.83 -18.51
N GLU A 265 -33.21 33.41 -17.26
CA GLU A 265 -33.94 32.30 -16.66
C GLU A 265 -35.12 32.80 -15.82
N TYR A 266 -36.21 32.05 -15.85
CA TYR A 266 -37.43 32.34 -15.11
C TYR A 266 -37.84 31.11 -14.31
N CYS A 267 -38.33 31.30 -13.09
CA CYS A 267 -38.93 30.21 -12.33
C CYS A 267 -40.30 29.84 -12.91
N GLN A 268 -40.81 28.65 -12.57
CA GLN A 268 -42.11 28.14 -13.04
C GLN A 268 -43.29 29.13 -12.93
N TYR A 269 -43.28 30.01 -11.92
CA TYR A 269 -44.33 31.02 -11.71
C TYR A 269 -44.22 32.23 -12.64
N HIS A 270 -43.02 32.55 -13.10
CA HIS A 270 -42.75 33.75 -13.91
C HIS A 270 -42.47 33.43 -15.38
N LEU A 271 -42.34 32.16 -15.75
CA LEU A 271 -42.07 31.74 -17.12
C LEU A 271 -43.18 32.14 -18.10
N TYR A 272 -44.43 32.23 -17.65
CA TYR A 272 -45.58 32.58 -18.51
C TYR A 272 -46.18 33.95 -18.25
N THR A 273 -45.70 34.68 -17.23
CA THR A 273 -46.23 35.99 -16.83
C THR A 273 -45.20 37.12 -16.98
N HIS A 274 -44.02 36.84 -17.53
CA HIS A 274 -43.00 37.84 -17.77
C HIS A 274 -43.27 38.61 -19.06
N GLU A 275 -42.86 39.88 -19.09
CA GLU A 275 -42.78 40.66 -20.32
C GLU A 275 -41.51 40.26 -21.07
N HIS A 276 -41.63 39.98 -22.37
CA HIS A 276 -40.50 39.56 -23.17
C HIS A 276 -39.50 40.69 -23.38
N VAL A 277 -38.25 40.44 -23.03
CA VAL A 277 -37.15 41.37 -23.30
C VAL A 277 -36.94 41.43 -24.81
N ARG A 278 -37.20 42.59 -25.41
CA ARG A 278 -37.01 42.80 -26.85
C ARG A 278 -35.56 43.18 -27.16
N PRO A 279 -35.09 42.87 -28.38
CA PRO A 279 -33.80 43.36 -28.84
C PRO A 279 -33.72 44.90 -28.78
N PRO A 280 -32.53 45.49 -28.56
CA PRO A 280 -32.35 46.94 -28.47
C PRO A 280 -32.82 47.72 -29.71
N HIS A 281 -32.89 47.06 -30.88
CA HIS A 281 -33.31 47.67 -32.14
C HIS A 281 -34.84 47.75 -32.34
N GLU A 282 -35.64 47.13 -31.48
CA GLU A 282 -37.12 47.12 -31.55
C GLU A 282 -37.79 47.93 -30.43
N ALA A 283 -37.02 48.52 -29.51
CA ALA A 283 -37.54 49.19 -28.31
C ALA A 283 -38.08 50.61 -28.52
N GLY A 284 -38.18 51.09 -29.78
CA GLY A 284 -38.49 52.48 -30.12
C GLY A 284 -39.57 52.67 -31.20
N LYS A 285 -40.49 51.72 -31.38
CA LYS A 285 -41.71 51.90 -32.18
C LYS A 285 -42.94 51.79 -31.29
#